data_AF-A0A536NZK2-F1
#
_entry.id   AF-A0A536NZK2-F1
#
_cell.length_a   1.000
_cell.length_b   1.000
_cell.length_c   1.000
_cell.angle_alpha   90.00
_cell.angle_beta   90.00
_cell.angle_gamma   90.00
#
_symmetry.space_group_name_H-M   'P 1'
#
loop_
_entity.id
_entity.type
_entity.pdbx_description
1 polymer ?
#
loop_
_entity_poly.entity_id
_entity_poly.type
_entity_poly.pdbx_seq_one_letter_code
_entity_poly.pdbx_strand_id
1 'polypeptide(L)'
;MSHRLDFATTQATEFVDITDRIRDEVRRAGLRNGRVHLQSLHTTLGLAINENEPLLLHDFESLLDRLAPAGAGYEHDDFARRFEIPIDEPANGHAHCRQLLLSAFATLMVEDGDLVLGRWQSLFAVELDGPRQRQVALQLDGEIVRRDEKVSLEALVELELARQLMVDPEPVASPMRRLVEAGGKRLRPKLVQLTAGIGPRSDPLRAAELAAAVELLHNATLIHDDYVDESTHRRGRPTVAAAEGPERAIAVGDYYFAKATRLIAQIGNGGVTSALAAALESVCASQIDDVAMRGSYP
;
A
#
# COMPACT_ATOMS: atom_id res chain seq x y z
N MET A 1 -4.25 9.37 4.76
CA MET A 1 -3.93 10.57 3.94
C MET A 1 -4.90 11.69 4.34
N SER A 2 -4.46 12.95 4.47
CA SER A 2 -5.33 14.06 4.91
C SER A 2 -5.44 15.15 3.84
N HIS A 3 -6.67 15.60 3.59
CA HIS A 3 -7.00 16.60 2.58
C HIS A 3 -8.08 17.54 3.08
N ARG A 4 -8.28 18.64 2.34
CA ARG A 4 -9.37 19.57 2.56
C ARG A 4 -10.21 19.67 1.29
N LEU A 5 -11.52 19.72 1.45
CA LEU A 5 -12.48 19.90 0.37
C LEU A 5 -13.14 21.27 0.53
N ASP A 6 -12.85 22.18 -0.40
CA ASP A 6 -13.38 23.55 -0.41
C ASP A 6 -14.61 23.67 -1.30
N PHE A 7 -15.62 24.43 -0.89
CA PHE A 7 -16.82 24.70 -1.70
C PHE A 7 -17.53 25.99 -1.28
N ALA A 8 -18.31 26.53 -2.21
CA ALA A 8 -19.13 27.71 -1.97
C ALA A 8 -20.58 27.31 -1.72
N THR A 9 -21.25 28.05 -0.84
CA THR A 9 -22.69 28.00 -0.60
C THR A 9 -23.32 29.31 -1.07
N THR A 10 -24.59 29.25 -1.46
CA THR A 10 -25.36 30.33 -2.07
C THR A 10 -26.59 30.74 -1.27
N GLN A 11 -27.11 29.85 -0.41
CA GLN A 11 -28.29 30.10 0.42
C GLN A 11 -27.93 30.15 1.92
N ALA A 12 -28.82 30.74 2.73
CA ALA A 12 -28.65 30.80 4.17
C ALA A 12 -28.63 29.41 4.82
N THR A 13 -29.58 28.55 4.43
CA THR A 13 -29.56 27.11 4.71
C THR A 13 -29.46 26.37 3.39
N GLU A 14 -28.48 25.47 3.23
CA GLU A 14 -28.26 24.76 1.96
C GLU A 14 -27.74 23.35 2.21
N PHE A 15 -28.36 22.35 1.56
CA PHE A 15 -27.90 20.97 1.55
C PHE A 15 -27.02 20.75 0.32
N VAL A 16 -25.71 20.88 0.48
CA VAL A 16 -24.74 20.67 -0.60
C VAL A 16 -24.39 19.19 -0.68
N ASP A 17 -24.83 18.49 -1.73
CA ASP A 17 -24.43 17.11 -1.99
C ASP A 17 -22.93 17.06 -2.36
N ILE A 18 -22.14 16.40 -1.52
CA ILE A 18 -20.70 16.23 -1.72
C ILE A 18 -20.33 14.79 -2.07
N THR A 19 -21.31 13.90 -2.27
CA THR A 19 -21.11 12.45 -2.45
C THR A 19 -20.09 12.13 -3.54
N ASP A 20 -20.30 12.62 -4.75
CA ASP A 20 -19.42 12.32 -5.89
C ASP A 20 -18.03 12.96 -5.72
N ARG A 21 -17.94 14.09 -5.03
CA ARG A 21 -16.66 14.73 -4.71
C ARG A 21 -15.85 13.86 -3.77
N ILE A 22 -16.49 13.23 -2.78
CA ILE A 22 -15.82 12.28 -1.90
C ILE A 22 -15.44 11.00 -2.65
N ARG A 23 -16.29 10.49 -3.55
CA ARG A 23 -15.91 9.36 -4.44
C ARG A 23 -14.68 9.68 -5.26
N ASP A 24 -14.58 10.89 -5.79
CA ASP A 24 -13.42 11.31 -6.57
C ASP A 24 -12.15 11.40 -5.73
N GLU A 25 -12.23 11.83 -4.46
CA GLU A 25 -11.10 11.77 -3.54
C GLU A 25 -10.68 10.31 -3.23
N VAL A 26 -11.65 9.39 -3.04
CA VAL A 26 -11.37 7.94 -2.88
C VAL A 26 -10.64 7.38 -4.09
N ARG A 27 -11.15 7.66 -5.30
CA ARG A 27 -10.56 7.22 -6.57
C ARG A 27 -9.17 7.81 -6.79
N ARG A 28 -9.00 9.11 -6.49
CA ARG A 28 -7.71 9.80 -6.63
C ARG A 28 -6.68 9.25 -5.66
N ALA A 29 -7.07 8.96 -4.42
CA ALA A 29 -6.20 8.37 -3.42
C ALA A 29 -5.82 6.92 -3.75
N GLY A 30 -6.62 6.21 -4.56
CA GLY A 30 -6.43 4.79 -4.86
C GLY A 30 -6.85 3.88 -3.70
N LEU A 31 -7.72 4.36 -2.80
CA LEU A 31 -8.21 3.58 -1.68
C LEU A 31 -9.17 2.49 -2.18
N ARG A 32 -8.81 1.21 -2.01
CA ARG A 32 -9.64 0.05 -2.40
C ARG A 32 -10.58 -0.36 -1.28
N ASN A 33 -10.06 -0.63 -0.08
CA ASN A 33 -10.82 -1.09 1.07
C ASN A 33 -10.43 -0.27 2.30
N GLY A 34 -11.39 0.32 3.00
CA GLY A 34 -11.09 1.17 4.15
C GLY A 34 -12.24 2.09 4.57
N ARG A 35 -11.90 3.31 4.97
CA ARG A 35 -12.86 4.34 5.36
C ARG A 35 -12.41 5.75 4.99
N VAL A 36 -13.39 6.62 4.83
CA VAL A 36 -13.22 8.07 4.75
C VAL A 36 -13.88 8.70 5.97
N HIS A 37 -13.11 9.45 6.75
CA HIS A 37 -13.60 10.29 7.82
C HIS A 37 -13.64 11.74 7.35
N LEU A 38 -14.74 12.43 7.64
CA LEU A 38 -14.96 13.84 7.32
C LEU A 38 -15.23 14.61 8.60
N GLN A 39 -14.68 15.81 8.71
CA GLN A 39 -14.92 16.72 9.83
C GLN A 39 -15.19 18.13 9.31
N SER A 40 -16.32 18.71 9.72
CA SER A 40 -16.60 20.13 9.53
C SER A 40 -15.58 20.96 10.32
N LEU A 41 -15.04 21.99 9.68
CA LEU A 41 -14.15 22.96 10.32
C LEU A 41 -14.90 24.22 10.78
N HIS A 42 -16.23 24.21 10.71
CA HIS A 42 -17.08 25.37 10.98
C HIS A 42 -18.14 25.03 12.02
N THR A 43 -18.41 25.97 12.92
CA THR A 43 -19.42 25.86 13.99
C THR A 43 -20.85 26.06 13.52
N THR A 44 -21.03 26.42 12.25
CA THR A 44 -22.33 26.66 11.58
C THR A 44 -22.44 25.85 10.27
N LEU A 45 -21.73 24.73 10.17
CA LEU A 45 -21.82 23.77 9.07
C LEU A 45 -21.94 22.37 9.66
N GLY A 46 -22.99 21.65 9.28
CA GLY A 46 -23.21 20.26 9.66
C GLY A 46 -22.90 19.27 8.53
N LEU A 47 -22.85 17.99 8.86
CA LEU A 47 -22.82 16.87 7.93
C LEU A 47 -24.04 15.97 8.17
N ALA A 48 -24.63 15.46 7.09
CA ALA A 48 -25.79 14.57 7.14
C ALA A 48 -25.71 13.50 6.04
N ILE A 49 -26.25 12.32 6.29
CA ILE A 49 -26.40 11.25 5.28
C ILE A 49 -27.89 10.96 5.16
N ASN A 50 -28.48 11.24 4.00
CA ASN A 50 -29.91 11.04 3.76
C ASN A 50 -30.23 10.98 2.26
N GLU A 51 -31.52 10.95 1.90
CA GLU A 51 -31.98 10.95 0.52
C GLU A 51 -31.88 12.32 -0.15
N ASN A 52 -31.34 12.33 -1.38
CA ASN A 52 -31.25 13.51 -2.22
C ASN A 52 -32.53 13.65 -3.07
N GLU A 53 -33.62 14.01 -2.41
CA GLU A 53 -34.89 14.35 -3.04
C GLU A 53 -35.22 15.81 -2.70
N PRO A 54 -35.45 16.68 -3.70
CA PRO A 54 -35.59 18.12 -3.45
C PRO A 54 -36.65 18.51 -2.42
N LEU A 55 -37.85 17.90 -2.42
CA LEU A 55 -38.91 18.27 -1.49
C LEU A 55 -38.57 17.82 -0.06
N LEU A 56 -37.95 16.66 0.10
CA LEU A 56 -37.47 16.19 1.40
C LEU A 56 -36.40 17.12 1.97
N LEU A 57 -35.52 17.69 1.14
CA LEU A 57 -34.55 18.69 1.59
C LEU A 57 -35.24 19.98 2.09
N HIS A 58 -36.35 20.40 1.44
CA HIS A 58 -37.16 21.53 1.94
C HIS A 58 -37.86 21.19 3.26
N ASP A 59 -38.28 19.94 3.46
CA ASP A 59 -38.83 19.47 4.75
C ASP A 59 -37.78 19.54 5.86
N PHE A 60 -36.53 19.20 5.56
CA PHE A 60 -35.42 19.31 6.53
C PHE A 60 -35.09 20.77 6.85
N GLU A 61 -35.07 21.66 5.87
CA GLU A 61 -34.93 23.10 6.11
C GLU A 61 -36.06 23.62 7.01
N SER A 62 -37.31 23.24 6.71
CA SER A 62 -38.48 23.60 7.51
C SER A 62 -38.45 23.00 8.93
N LEU A 63 -37.83 21.83 9.10
CA LEU A 63 -37.59 21.24 10.41
C LEU A 63 -36.56 22.05 11.20
N LEU A 64 -35.43 22.40 10.59
CA LEU A 64 -34.38 23.21 11.22
C LEU A 64 -34.92 24.59 11.62
N ASP A 65 -35.76 25.20 10.79
CA ASP A 65 -36.37 26.49 11.10
C ASP A 65 -37.38 26.41 12.25
N ARG A 66 -38.15 25.32 12.36
CA ARG A 66 -39.03 25.11 13.53
C ARG A 66 -38.28 24.85 14.82
N LEU A 67 -37.15 24.13 14.77
CA LEU A 67 -36.37 23.76 15.96
C LEU A 67 -35.48 24.90 16.45
N ALA A 68 -34.91 25.68 15.53
CA ALA A 68 -34.07 26.83 15.82
C ALA A 68 -34.34 27.94 14.79
N PRO A 69 -35.44 28.71 14.95
CA PRO A 69 -35.84 29.74 14.01
C PRO A 69 -34.84 30.90 13.99
N ALA A 70 -34.53 31.46 12.82
CA ALA A 70 -33.56 32.56 12.71
C ALA A 70 -33.90 33.79 13.57
N GLY A 71 -35.19 34.04 13.81
CA GLY A 71 -35.70 35.18 14.56
C GLY A 71 -35.96 34.95 16.06
N ALA A 72 -35.54 33.82 16.64
CA ALA A 72 -35.90 33.45 18.01
C ALA A 72 -35.23 34.27 19.14
N GLY A 73 -34.47 35.32 18.81
CA GLY A 73 -33.85 36.23 19.79
C GLY A 73 -32.75 35.54 20.61
N TYR A 74 -31.67 35.11 19.96
CA TYR A 74 -30.56 34.43 20.63
C TYR A 74 -29.66 35.42 21.36
N GLU A 75 -29.22 35.05 22.57
CA GLU A 75 -28.26 35.87 23.31
C GLU A 75 -26.92 36.04 22.60
N HIS A 76 -26.54 35.06 21.76
CA HIS A 76 -25.36 35.16 20.90
C HIS A 76 -25.42 36.37 19.96
N ASP A 77 -26.62 36.77 19.56
CA ASP A 77 -26.86 37.89 18.64
C ASP A 77 -26.96 39.24 19.37
N ASP A 78 -26.88 39.26 20.71
CA ASP A 78 -26.84 40.48 21.51
C ASP A 78 -25.42 41.05 21.58
N PHE A 79 -25.05 41.79 20.53
CA PHE A 79 -23.74 42.43 20.41
C PHE A 79 -23.49 43.56 21.42
N ALA A 80 -24.52 44.07 22.09
CA ALA A 80 -24.33 45.06 23.16
C ALA A 80 -23.81 44.43 24.46
N ARG A 81 -24.05 43.13 24.66
CA ARG A 81 -23.62 42.36 25.84
C ARG A 81 -22.31 41.60 25.63
N ARG A 82 -21.91 41.35 24.38
CA ARG A 82 -20.68 40.63 24.02
C ARG A 82 -19.49 41.61 23.93
N PHE A 83 -18.32 41.17 24.40
CA PHE A 83 -17.06 41.91 24.30
C PHE A 83 -16.14 41.25 23.25
N GLU A 84 -15.25 42.02 22.62
CA GLU A 84 -14.27 41.54 21.64
C GLU A 84 -14.87 40.87 20.38
N ILE A 85 -15.97 41.44 19.87
CA ILE A 85 -16.64 40.94 18.66
C ILE A 85 -15.91 41.45 17.41
N PRO A 86 -15.64 40.58 16.42
CA PRO A 86 -15.24 41.02 15.09
C PRO A 86 -16.22 42.05 14.50
N ILE A 87 -15.71 43.02 13.74
CA ILE A 87 -16.51 44.11 13.17
C ILE A 87 -17.61 43.58 12.23
N ASP A 88 -17.41 42.39 11.66
CA ASP A 88 -18.25 41.72 10.67
C ASP A 88 -18.90 40.43 11.18
N GLU A 89 -19.01 40.24 12.50
CA GLU A 89 -19.70 39.09 13.09
C GLU A 89 -21.18 39.08 12.66
N PRO A 90 -21.67 38.01 12.01
CA PRO A 90 -23.07 37.85 11.66
C PRO A 90 -23.92 37.54 12.91
N ALA A 91 -25.18 37.98 12.92
CA ALA A 91 -26.18 37.50 13.87
C ALA A 91 -26.64 36.09 13.45
N ASN A 92 -25.92 35.06 13.91
CA ASN A 92 -26.07 33.67 13.48
C ASN A 92 -26.29 32.68 14.64
N GLY A 93 -26.82 33.13 15.78
CA GLY A 93 -27.09 32.27 16.94
C GLY A 93 -27.94 31.04 16.58
N HIS A 94 -28.91 31.22 15.68
CA HIS A 94 -29.71 30.12 15.13
C HIS A 94 -28.87 29.06 14.43
N ALA A 95 -27.84 29.45 13.67
CA ALA A 95 -27.01 28.55 12.89
C ALA A 95 -26.17 27.64 13.80
N HIS A 96 -25.64 28.18 14.90
CA HIS A 96 -24.98 27.40 15.95
C HIS A 96 -25.92 26.39 16.60
N CYS A 97 -27.15 26.82 16.95
CA CYS A 97 -28.14 25.92 17.52
C CYS A 97 -28.55 24.81 16.53
N ARG A 98 -28.73 25.14 15.24
CA ARG A 98 -28.99 24.16 14.18
C ARG A 98 -27.82 23.18 14.01
N GLN A 99 -26.58 23.65 14.11
CA GLN A 99 -25.41 22.80 13.97
C GLN A 99 -25.36 21.73 15.06
N LEU A 100 -25.78 22.04 16.30
CA LEU A 100 -25.86 21.06 17.39
C LEU A 100 -26.84 19.91 17.11
N LEU A 101 -27.81 20.12 16.21
CA LEU A 101 -28.78 19.10 15.79
C LEU A 101 -28.21 18.17 14.69
N LEU A 102 -27.10 18.57 14.07
CA LEU A 102 -26.44 17.84 12.99
C LEU A 102 -25.12 17.25 13.47
N SER A 103 -24.56 16.32 12.69
CA SER A 103 -23.26 15.76 13.01
C SER A 103 -22.15 16.70 12.53
N ALA A 104 -21.15 16.97 13.37
CA ALA A 104 -19.96 17.72 12.96
C ALA A 104 -18.99 16.88 12.11
N PHE A 105 -19.18 15.56 12.07
CA PHE A 105 -18.34 14.62 11.36
C PHE A 105 -19.18 13.50 10.72
N ALA A 106 -18.62 12.82 9.72
CA ALA A 106 -19.21 11.62 9.12
C ALA A 106 -18.09 10.61 8.83
N THR A 107 -18.38 9.31 8.98
CA THR A 107 -17.44 8.26 8.59
C THR A 107 -18.14 7.30 7.63
N LEU A 108 -17.56 7.14 6.44
CA LEU A 108 -18.08 6.29 5.37
C LEU A 108 -17.10 5.15 5.11
N MET A 109 -17.62 3.95 4.89
CA MET A 109 -16.80 2.79 4.49
C MET A 109 -16.49 2.86 2.99
N VAL A 110 -15.37 2.27 2.60
CA VAL A 110 -14.96 2.10 1.21
C VAL A 110 -14.72 0.62 0.94
N GLU A 111 -15.34 0.11 -0.12
CA GLU A 111 -15.21 -1.28 -0.59
C GLU A 111 -15.03 -1.27 -2.11
N ASP A 112 -14.07 -2.06 -2.60
CA ASP A 112 -13.70 -2.16 -4.02
C ASP A 112 -13.39 -0.83 -4.74
N GLY A 113 -13.10 0.22 -3.98
CA GLY A 113 -12.80 1.57 -4.48
C GLY A 113 -14.00 2.50 -4.63
N ASP A 114 -15.15 2.16 -4.04
CA ASP A 114 -16.33 3.04 -3.97
C ASP A 114 -16.84 3.19 -2.53
N LEU A 115 -17.59 4.27 -2.29
CA LEU A 115 -18.26 4.51 -1.00
C LEU A 115 -19.38 3.50 -0.79
N VAL A 116 -19.40 2.87 0.38
CA VAL A 116 -20.51 2.01 0.80
C VAL A 116 -21.65 2.88 1.30
N LEU A 117 -22.65 3.09 0.43
CA LEU A 117 -23.87 3.84 0.70
C LEU A 117 -25.07 3.01 0.28
N GLY A 118 -26.18 3.15 1.01
CA GLY A 118 -27.47 2.61 0.57
C GLY A 118 -27.93 3.26 -0.74
N ARG A 119 -28.83 2.59 -1.46
CA ARG A 119 -29.33 3.02 -2.79
C ARG A 119 -29.76 4.48 -2.85
N TRP A 120 -30.34 4.98 -1.77
CA TRP A 120 -30.88 6.33 -1.68
C TRP A 120 -30.04 7.25 -0.78
N GLN A 121 -28.90 6.80 -0.26
CA GLN A 121 -28.09 7.63 0.64
C GLN A 121 -27.12 8.51 -0.14
N SER A 122 -27.12 9.79 0.22
CA SER A 122 -26.18 10.82 -0.22
C SER A 122 -25.59 11.52 1.00
N LEU A 123 -24.35 11.97 0.89
CA LEU A 123 -23.65 12.74 1.92
C LEU A 123 -23.77 14.24 1.62
N PHE A 124 -24.31 14.98 2.58
CA PHE A 124 -24.48 16.42 2.50
C PHE A 124 -23.55 17.16 3.45
N ALA A 125 -23.01 18.27 2.97
CA ALA A 125 -22.58 19.37 3.82
C ALA A 125 -23.73 20.38 3.95
N VAL A 126 -24.20 20.60 5.17
CA VAL A 126 -25.38 21.41 5.46
C VAL A 126 -24.94 22.78 5.96
N GLU A 127 -25.04 23.77 5.08
CA GLU A 127 -24.85 25.18 5.40
C GLU A 127 -26.00 25.68 6.25
N LEU A 128 -25.68 26.51 7.25
CA LEU A 128 -26.65 27.06 8.19
C LEU A 128 -26.50 28.58 8.39
N ASP A 129 -25.46 29.18 7.81
CA ASP A 129 -25.12 30.60 7.90
C ASP A 129 -24.50 31.09 6.57
N GLY A 130 -25.07 30.65 5.45
CA GLY A 130 -24.59 31.01 4.11
C GLY A 130 -25.13 32.36 3.60
N PRO A 131 -24.68 32.84 2.43
CA PRO A 131 -23.68 32.23 1.53
C PRO A 131 -22.23 32.41 2.02
N ARG A 132 -21.41 31.36 1.95
CA ARG A 132 -20.01 31.37 2.40
C ARG A 132 -19.10 30.43 1.60
N GLN A 133 -17.79 30.65 1.72
CA GLN A 133 -16.79 29.64 1.39
C GLN A 133 -16.61 28.72 2.59
N ARG A 134 -16.77 27.42 2.36
CA ARG A 134 -16.75 26.36 3.36
C ARG A 134 -15.68 25.34 3.03
N GLN A 135 -15.28 24.63 4.08
CA GLN A 135 -14.22 23.63 4.01
C GLN A 135 -14.55 22.49 4.96
N VAL A 136 -14.35 21.28 4.47
CA VAL A 136 -14.42 20.05 5.26
C VAL A 136 -13.06 19.37 5.22
N ALA A 137 -12.56 18.92 6.36
CA ALA A 137 -11.35 18.11 6.45
C ALA A 137 -11.69 16.64 6.18
N LEU A 138 -10.84 15.97 5.40
CA LEU A 138 -10.97 14.57 5.04
C LEU A 138 -9.75 13.80 5.52
N GLN A 139 -9.98 12.59 6.02
CA GLN A 139 -8.96 11.60 6.31
C GLN A 139 -9.35 10.27 5.68
N LEU A 140 -8.43 9.71 4.88
CA LEU A 140 -8.60 8.42 4.22
C LEU A 140 -7.63 7.41 4.85
N ASP A 141 -8.18 6.29 5.33
CA ASP A 141 -7.42 5.21 5.97
C ASP A 141 -7.85 3.85 5.40
N GLY A 142 -6.89 3.01 5.01
CA GLY A 142 -7.14 1.67 4.49
C GLY A 142 -6.11 1.20 3.46
N GLU A 143 -6.48 0.19 2.69
CA GLU A 143 -5.68 -0.39 1.62
C GLU A 143 -5.66 0.55 0.41
N ILE A 144 -4.53 1.22 0.22
CA ILE A 144 -4.33 2.14 -0.91
C ILE A 144 -3.48 1.45 -1.98
N VAL A 145 -4.06 1.23 -3.14
CA VAL A 145 -3.36 0.76 -4.35
C VAL A 145 -2.95 1.99 -5.15
N ARG A 146 -1.65 2.33 -5.11
CA ARG A 146 -1.12 3.45 -5.90
C ARG A 146 -1.23 3.12 -7.39
N ARG A 147 -1.81 4.04 -8.16
CA ARG A 147 -2.11 3.92 -9.61
C ARG A 147 -0.87 3.91 -10.52
N ASP A 148 0.32 3.67 -9.97
CA ASP A 148 1.53 3.29 -10.69
C ASP A 148 1.73 1.78 -10.49
N GLU A 149 1.09 0.95 -11.31
CA GLU A 149 1.63 -0.40 -11.57
C GLU A 149 2.87 -0.25 -12.47
N LYS A 150 3.91 0.37 -11.90
CA LYS A 150 5.27 -0.11 -12.11
C LYS A 150 5.23 -1.57 -11.66
N VAL A 151 5.63 -2.49 -12.53
CA VAL A 151 5.87 -3.89 -12.16
C VAL A 151 6.52 -3.92 -10.79
N SER A 152 5.88 -4.58 -9.82
CA SER A 152 6.41 -4.59 -8.46
C SER A 152 7.86 -5.09 -8.51
N LEU A 153 8.74 -4.55 -7.67
CA LEU A 153 10.14 -4.97 -7.64
C LEU A 153 10.22 -6.50 -7.50
N GLU A 154 9.35 -7.09 -6.67
CA GLU A 154 9.24 -8.54 -6.52
C GLU A 154 8.84 -9.24 -7.84
N ALA A 155 7.87 -8.71 -8.58
CA ALA A 155 7.48 -9.25 -9.89
C ALA A 155 8.60 -9.15 -10.93
N LEU A 156 9.44 -8.11 -10.90
CA LEU A 156 10.62 -8.02 -11.78
C LEU A 156 11.62 -9.16 -11.52
N VAL A 157 11.82 -9.54 -10.25
CA VAL A 157 12.73 -10.66 -9.89
C VAL A 157 12.14 -11.99 -10.33
N GLU A 158 10.84 -12.22 -10.09
CA GLU A 158 10.20 -13.47 -10.49
C GLU A 158 10.16 -13.61 -12.03
N LEU A 159 9.92 -12.52 -12.76
CA LEU A 159 10.02 -12.50 -14.23
C LEU A 159 11.44 -12.81 -14.70
N GLU A 160 12.46 -12.23 -14.08
CA GLU A 160 13.85 -12.48 -14.45
C GLU A 160 14.29 -13.92 -14.12
N LEU A 161 13.90 -14.46 -12.95
CA LEU A 161 14.12 -15.87 -12.59
C LEU A 161 13.46 -16.80 -13.63
N ALA A 162 12.20 -16.55 -13.96
CA ALA A 162 11.49 -17.32 -14.97
C ALA A 162 12.19 -17.23 -16.33
N ARG A 163 12.61 -16.04 -16.75
CA ARG A 163 13.35 -15.81 -18.01
C ARG A 163 14.64 -16.63 -18.04
N GLN A 164 15.41 -16.63 -16.96
CA GLN A 164 16.65 -17.39 -16.86
C GLN A 164 16.40 -18.90 -16.97
N LEU A 165 15.37 -19.42 -16.30
CA LEU A 165 15.05 -20.85 -16.29
C LEU A 165 14.38 -21.33 -17.58
N MET A 166 13.72 -20.45 -18.33
CA MET A 166 13.12 -20.78 -19.62
C MET A 166 14.16 -21.04 -20.72
N VAL A 167 15.33 -20.41 -20.64
CA VAL A 167 16.39 -20.54 -21.64
C VAL A 167 17.45 -21.58 -21.27
N ASP A 168 17.39 -22.15 -20.06
CA ASP A 168 18.32 -23.19 -19.64
C ASP A 168 18.05 -24.52 -20.35
N PRO A 169 19.10 -25.28 -20.70
CA PRO A 169 18.95 -26.57 -21.34
C PRO A 169 18.44 -27.61 -20.35
N GLU A 170 17.61 -28.52 -20.85
CA GLU A 170 17.39 -29.78 -20.17
C GLU A 170 18.65 -30.66 -20.30
N PRO A 171 18.96 -31.46 -19.26
CA PRO A 171 18.08 -31.78 -18.14
C PRO A 171 18.39 -31.01 -16.84
N VAL A 172 19.06 -29.86 -16.95
CA VAL A 172 19.52 -29.05 -15.79
C VAL A 172 18.45 -28.03 -15.36
N ALA A 173 17.61 -27.58 -16.29
CA ALA A 173 16.55 -26.61 -16.03
C ALA A 173 15.47 -27.15 -15.07
N SER A 174 14.97 -28.37 -15.31
CA SER A 174 13.87 -28.96 -14.53
C SER A 174 14.13 -29.04 -13.01
N PRO A 175 15.27 -29.58 -12.51
CA PRO A 175 15.56 -29.63 -11.08
C PRO A 175 15.53 -28.26 -10.39
N MET A 176 16.18 -27.26 -10.98
CA MET A 176 16.22 -25.90 -10.41
C MET A 176 14.86 -25.22 -10.47
N ARG A 177 14.11 -25.40 -11.56
CA ARG A 177 12.74 -24.87 -11.69
C ARG A 177 11.86 -25.36 -10.54
N ARG A 178 11.87 -26.67 -10.25
CA ARG A 178 11.09 -27.23 -9.14
C ARG A 178 11.48 -26.65 -7.78
N LEU A 179 12.76 -26.37 -7.57
CA LEU A 179 13.27 -25.77 -6.33
C LEU A 179 12.88 -24.30 -6.19
N VAL A 180 12.98 -23.51 -7.27
CA VAL A 180 12.54 -22.11 -7.29
C VAL A 180 11.02 -22.00 -7.11
N GLU A 181 10.25 -22.87 -7.76
CA GLU A 181 8.78 -22.99 -7.64
C GLU A 181 8.33 -23.48 -6.26
N ALA A 182 9.18 -24.20 -5.52
CA ALA A 182 8.90 -24.54 -4.12
C ALA A 182 8.86 -23.29 -3.22
N GLY A 183 9.17 -22.11 -3.76
CA GLY A 183 9.01 -20.82 -3.11
C GLY A 183 10.21 -20.47 -2.23
N GLY A 184 9.98 -19.75 -1.14
CA GLY A 184 11.01 -19.25 -0.25
C GLY A 184 10.68 -17.85 0.24
N LYS A 185 11.41 -17.34 1.25
CA LYS A 185 11.15 -15.99 1.80
C LYS A 185 11.66 -14.85 0.91
N ARG A 186 12.43 -15.17 -0.14
CA ARG A 186 13.09 -14.22 -1.06
C ARG A 186 13.84 -13.07 -0.36
N LEU A 187 14.42 -13.34 0.81
CA LEU A 187 15.12 -12.33 1.61
C LEU A 187 16.32 -11.73 0.85
N ARG A 188 17.10 -12.56 0.15
CA ARG A 188 18.28 -12.12 -0.60
C ARG A 188 17.92 -11.20 -1.78
N PRO A 189 16.99 -11.57 -2.68
CA PRO A 189 16.45 -10.65 -3.67
C PRO A 189 15.98 -9.32 -3.09
N LYS A 190 15.21 -9.37 -2.00
CA LYS A 190 14.65 -8.17 -1.39
C LYS A 190 15.73 -7.24 -0.83
N LEU A 191 16.78 -7.79 -0.21
CA LEU A 191 17.93 -7.02 0.23
C LEU A 191 18.67 -6.36 -0.94
N VAL A 192 18.91 -7.09 -2.04
CA VAL A 192 19.52 -6.53 -3.26
C VAL A 192 18.68 -5.36 -3.79
N GLN A 193 17.36 -5.50 -3.86
CA GLN A 193 16.48 -4.45 -4.37
C GLN A 193 16.42 -3.22 -3.47
N LEU A 194 16.32 -3.42 -2.16
CA LEU A 194 16.31 -2.32 -1.20
C LEU A 194 17.64 -1.56 -1.22
N THR A 195 18.76 -2.28 -1.27
CA THR A 195 20.09 -1.66 -1.31
C THR A 195 20.41 -1.00 -2.64
N ALA A 196 19.90 -1.52 -3.77
CA ALA A 196 20.01 -0.87 -5.08
C ALA A 196 19.20 0.44 -5.17
N GLY A 197 18.28 0.68 -4.24
CA GLY A 197 17.60 1.97 -4.05
C GLY A 197 18.44 3.00 -3.30
N ILE A 198 19.55 2.60 -2.67
CA ILE A 198 20.41 3.48 -1.88
C ILE A 198 21.43 4.14 -2.81
N GLY A 199 21.21 5.41 -3.13
CA GLY A 199 22.15 6.23 -3.89
C GLY A 199 21.49 7.03 -5.01
N PRO A 200 22.27 7.88 -5.70
CA PRO A 200 21.74 8.79 -6.72
C PRO A 200 21.37 8.11 -8.04
N ARG A 201 21.75 6.83 -8.23
CA ARG A 201 21.44 6.04 -9.42
C ARG A 201 20.72 4.78 -8.98
N SER A 202 19.48 4.61 -9.40
CA SER A 202 18.70 3.39 -9.19
C SER A 202 18.13 2.92 -10.53
N ASP A 203 18.38 1.65 -10.86
CA ASP A 203 17.87 0.97 -12.04
C ASP A 203 17.17 -0.32 -11.58
N PRO A 204 15.82 -0.33 -11.54
CA PRO A 204 15.05 -1.49 -11.07
C PRO A 204 15.29 -2.76 -11.88
N LEU A 205 15.56 -2.66 -13.18
CA LEU A 205 15.79 -3.82 -14.04
C LEU A 205 17.13 -4.47 -13.72
N ARG A 206 18.19 -3.66 -13.64
CA ARG A 206 19.52 -4.16 -13.24
C ARG A 206 19.54 -4.70 -11.82
N ALA A 207 18.77 -4.09 -10.91
CA ALA A 207 18.60 -4.61 -9.56
C ALA A 207 17.92 -5.98 -9.57
N ALA A 208 16.90 -6.19 -10.42
CA ALA A 208 16.23 -7.47 -10.58
C ALA A 208 17.15 -8.54 -11.20
N GLU A 209 17.96 -8.19 -12.20
CA GLU A 209 18.99 -9.07 -12.79
C GLU A 209 19.98 -9.59 -11.73
N LEU A 210 20.53 -8.68 -10.91
CA LEU A 210 21.44 -9.06 -9.83
C LEU A 210 20.73 -9.89 -8.75
N ALA A 211 19.51 -9.50 -8.36
CA ALA A 211 18.71 -10.21 -7.36
C ALA A 211 18.40 -11.65 -7.78
N ALA A 212 18.01 -11.86 -9.05
CA ALA A 212 17.77 -13.18 -9.62
C ALA A 212 19.07 -14.00 -9.67
N ALA A 213 20.20 -13.41 -10.06
CA ALA A 213 21.49 -14.10 -10.07
C ALA A 213 21.92 -14.56 -8.66
N VAL A 214 21.74 -13.71 -7.64
CA VAL A 214 22.03 -14.05 -6.24
C VAL A 214 21.10 -15.17 -5.73
N GLU A 215 19.82 -15.16 -6.11
CA GLU A 215 18.88 -16.22 -5.73
C GLU A 215 19.20 -17.54 -6.44
N LEU A 216 19.59 -17.53 -7.72
CA LEU A 216 20.06 -18.72 -8.43
C LEU A 216 21.33 -19.29 -7.78
N LEU A 217 22.28 -18.42 -7.41
CA LEU A 217 23.49 -18.84 -6.69
C LEU A 217 23.13 -19.51 -5.37
N HIS A 218 22.22 -18.91 -4.59
CA HIS A 218 21.77 -19.49 -3.33
C HIS A 218 21.07 -20.84 -3.52
N ASN A 219 20.20 -20.98 -4.52
CA ASN A 219 19.56 -22.28 -4.78
C ASN A 219 20.58 -23.33 -5.25
N ALA A 220 21.65 -22.93 -5.94
CA ALA A 220 22.75 -23.84 -6.25
C ALA A 220 23.43 -24.37 -4.99
N THR A 221 23.73 -23.49 -4.01
CA THR A 221 24.30 -23.94 -2.73
C THR A 221 23.35 -24.86 -1.97
N LEU A 222 22.03 -24.59 -2.00
CA LEU A 222 21.05 -25.48 -1.35
C LEU A 222 21.04 -26.89 -1.97
N ILE A 223 21.23 -27.02 -3.28
CA ILE A 223 21.31 -28.32 -3.94
C ILE A 223 22.56 -29.07 -3.50
N HIS A 224 23.70 -28.38 -3.41
CA HIS A 224 24.94 -28.97 -2.88
C HIS A 224 24.79 -29.35 -1.40
N ASP A 225 24.22 -28.47 -0.57
CA ASP A 225 23.96 -28.73 0.85
C ASP A 225 23.02 -29.92 1.03
N ASP A 226 21.95 -30.01 0.24
CA ASP A 226 21.02 -31.14 0.30
C ASP A 226 21.71 -32.48 0.02
N TYR A 227 22.69 -32.48 -0.89
CA TYR A 227 23.52 -33.66 -1.15
C TYR A 227 24.49 -33.94 -0.01
N VAL A 228 25.24 -32.93 0.45
CA VAL A 228 26.24 -33.06 1.51
C VAL A 228 25.58 -33.48 2.82
N ASP A 229 24.42 -32.93 3.18
CA ASP A 229 23.64 -33.25 4.37
C ASP A 229 22.78 -34.52 4.24
N GLU A 230 22.82 -35.22 3.10
CA GLU A 230 21.97 -36.38 2.81
C GLU A 230 20.46 -36.08 3.03
N SER A 231 20.06 -34.84 2.79
CA SER A 231 18.70 -34.37 3.02
C SER A 231 17.74 -34.97 1.99
N THR A 232 16.67 -35.61 2.47
CA THR A 232 15.67 -36.23 1.59
C THR A 232 14.60 -35.25 1.09
N HIS A 233 14.30 -34.20 1.86
CA HIS A 233 13.24 -33.25 1.55
C HIS A 233 13.63 -31.79 1.85
N ARG A 234 13.15 -30.88 1.01
CA ARG A 234 13.23 -29.43 1.20
C ARG A 234 11.89 -28.79 0.86
N ARG A 235 11.35 -27.99 1.78
CA ARG A 235 10.05 -27.30 1.61
C ARG A 235 8.91 -28.25 1.20
N GLY A 236 8.88 -29.45 1.79
CA GLY A 236 7.87 -30.47 1.52
C GLY A 236 8.01 -31.18 0.17
N ARG A 237 9.10 -30.96 -0.58
CA ARG A 237 9.40 -31.66 -1.84
C ARG A 237 10.69 -32.47 -1.74
N PRO A 238 10.83 -33.58 -2.47
CA PRO A 238 12.10 -34.31 -2.55
C PRO A 238 13.24 -33.41 -3.05
N THR A 239 14.42 -33.54 -2.45
CA THR A 239 15.63 -32.84 -2.92
C THR A 239 16.06 -33.38 -4.29
N VAL A 240 16.93 -32.65 -5.00
CA VAL A 240 17.46 -33.12 -6.29
C VAL A 240 18.21 -34.44 -6.10
N ALA A 241 19.00 -34.56 -5.03
CA ALA A 241 19.73 -35.79 -4.70
C ALA A 241 18.80 -36.97 -4.45
N ALA A 242 17.69 -36.77 -3.72
CA ALA A 242 16.71 -37.82 -3.44
C ALA A 242 15.89 -38.23 -4.68
N ALA A 243 15.55 -37.27 -5.56
CA ALA A 243 14.69 -37.52 -6.71
C ALA A 243 15.45 -38.03 -7.95
N GLU A 244 16.66 -37.51 -8.19
CA GLU A 244 17.42 -37.74 -9.43
C GLU A 244 18.84 -38.28 -9.19
N GLY A 245 19.22 -38.48 -7.94
CA GLY A 245 20.51 -39.05 -7.55
C GLY A 245 21.60 -38.02 -7.26
N PRO A 246 22.66 -38.44 -6.55
CA PRO A 246 23.72 -37.55 -6.07
C PRO A 246 24.54 -36.93 -7.20
N GLU A 247 24.91 -37.71 -8.22
CA GLU A 247 25.66 -37.22 -9.38
C GLU A 247 24.93 -36.09 -10.11
N ARG A 248 23.59 -36.22 -10.21
CA ARG A 248 22.75 -35.21 -10.82
C ARG A 248 22.66 -33.95 -9.98
N ALA A 249 22.56 -34.07 -8.66
CA ALA A 249 22.55 -32.92 -7.75
C ALA A 249 23.85 -32.11 -7.87
N ILE A 250 25.01 -32.77 -7.86
CA ILE A 250 26.32 -32.11 -8.04
C ILE A 250 26.36 -31.35 -9.37
N ALA A 251 26.05 -32.03 -10.49
CA ALA A 251 26.12 -31.42 -11.81
C ALA A 251 25.16 -30.23 -11.99
N VAL A 252 23.95 -30.30 -11.42
CA VAL A 252 22.98 -29.19 -11.44
C VAL A 252 23.49 -28.02 -10.60
N GLY A 253 23.99 -28.29 -9.39
CA GLY A 253 24.58 -27.28 -8.52
C GLY A 253 25.71 -26.55 -9.22
N ASP A 254 26.67 -27.27 -9.81
CA ASP A 254 27.83 -26.71 -10.50
C ASP A 254 27.44 -25.84 -11.70
N TYR A 255 26.46 -26.28 -12.49
CA TYR A 255 25.94 -25.50 -13.61
C TYR A 255 25.35 -24.16 -13.14
N TYR A 256 24.50 -24.16 -12.12
CA TYR A 256 23.89 -22.91 -11.63
C TYR A 256 24.86 -22.03 -10.87
N PHE A 257 25.88 -22.61 -10.24
CA PHE A 257 27.01 -21.87 -9.69
C PHE A 257 27.72 -21.09 -10.79
N ALA A 258 28.16 -21.77 -11.86
CA ALA A 258 28.82 -21.13 -13.01
C ALA A 258 27.91 -20.10 -13.70
N LYS A 259 26.63 -20.44 -13.90
CA LYS A 259 25.65 -19.52 -14.50
C LYS A 259 25.47 -18.27 -13.66
N ALA A 260 25.26 -18.40 -12.36
CA ALA A 260 25.04 -17.26 -11.49
C ALA A 260 26.26 -16.35 -11.43
N THR A 261 27.48 -16.90 -11.33
CA THR A 261 28.72 -16.11 -11.38
C THR A 261 28.87 -15.37 -12.72
N ARG A 262 28.51 -16.00 -13.85
CA ARG A 262 28.46 -15.33 -15.16
C ARG A 262 27.46 -14.18 -15.18
N LEU A 263 26.24 -14.39 -14.66
CA LEU A 263 25.21 -13.34 -14.60
C LEU A 263 25.67 -12.15 -13.72
N ILE A 264 26.26 -12.44 -12.56
CA ILE A 264 26.85 -11.42 -11.67
C ILE A 264 27.95 -10.63 -12.38
N ALA A 265 28.82 -11.29 -13.15
CA ALA A 265 29.87 -10.61 -13.91
C ALA A 265 29.31 -9.73 -15.05
N GLN A 266 28.22 -10.17 -15.71
CA GLN A 266 27.54 -9.42 -16.77
C GLN A 266 26.90 -8.12 -16.30
N ILE A 267 26.65 -7.96 -14.99
CA ILE A 267 26.26 -6.67 -14.41
C ILE A 267 27.34 -5.60 -14.66
N GLY A 268 28.59 -5.98 -14.94
CA GLY A 268 29.63 -5.04 -15.37
C GLY A 268 30.11 -4.11 -14.25
N ASN A 269 29.95 -4.52 -12.99
CA ASN A 269 30.47 -3.82 -11.83
C ASN A 269 31.47 -4.72 -11.09
N GLY A 270 32.77 -4.46 -11.30
CA GLY A 270 33.85 -5.27 -10.72
C GLY A 270 33.81 -5.33 -9.19
N GLY A 271 33.35 -4.27 -8.52
CA GLY A 271 33.19 -4.27 -7.06
C GLY A 271 32.13 -5.26 -6.58
N VAL A 272 30.97 -5.32 -7.27
CA VAL A 272 29.92 -6.31 -6.98
C VAL A 272 30.41 -7.72 -7.24
N THR A 273 31.09 -7.95 -8.37
CA THR A 273 31.65 -9.26 -8.72
C THR A 273 32.67 -9.72 -7.68
N SER A 274 33.62 -8.88 -7.28
CA SER A 274 34.62 -9.21 -6.25
C SER A 274 33.98 -9.44 -4.89
N ALA A 275 33.00 -8.63 -4.48
CA ALA A 275 32.32 -8.80 -3.19
C ALA A 275 31.54 -10.12 -3.11
N LEU A 276 30.81 -10.47 -4.17
CA LEU A 276 30.07 -11.73 -4.23
C LEU A 276 30.99 -12.94 -4.35
N ALA A 277 32.10 -12.83 -5.09
CA ALA A 277 33.11 -13.88 -5.16
C ALA A 277 33.77 -14.15 -3.80
N ALA A 278 34.15 -13.10 -3.06
CA ALA A 278 34.71 -13.24 -1.71
C ALA A 278 33.70 -13.85 -0.72
N ALA A 279 32.43 -13.44 -0.79
CA ALA A 279 31.38 -14.04 0.03
C ALA A 279 31.19 -15.53 -0.30
N LEU A 280 31.24 -15.89 -1.58
CA LEU A 280 31.11 -17.26 -2.05
C LEU A 280 32.29 -18.14 -1.63
N GLU A 281 33.52 -17.62 -1.73
CA GLU A 281 34.72 -18.28 -1.22
C GLU A 281 34.60 -18.56 0.29
N SER A 282 34.13 -17.56 1.07
CA SER A 282 33.91 -17.73 2.50
C SER A 282 32.87 -18.82 2.80
N VAL A 283 31.77 -18.88 2.05
CA VAL A 283 30.74 -19.93 2.23
C VAL A 283 31.33 -21.31 1.94
N CYS A 284 32.04 -21.47 0.82
CA CYS A 284 32.65 -22.75 0.46
C CYS A 284 33.71 -23.19 1.47
N ALA A 285 34.56 -22.27 1.95
CA ALA A 285 35.57 -22.56 2.96
C ALA A 285 34.93 -23.01 4.28
N SER A 286 33.92 -22.29 4.76
CA SER A 286 33.18 -22.68 5.98
C SER A 286 32.49 -24.04 5.83
N GLN A 287 32.00 -24.39 4.64
CA GLN A 287 31.39 -25.69 4.39
C GLN A 287 32.39 -26.85 4.47
N ILE A 288 33.65 -26.61 4.10
CA ILE A 288 34.73 -27.60 4.28
C ILE A 288 35.02 -27.82 5.76
N ASP A 289 35.04 -26.75 6.56
CA ASP A 289 35.23 -26.84 8.01
C ASP A 289 34.10 -27.66 8.67
N ASP A 290 32.85 -27.43 8.25
CA ASP A 290 31.68 -28.17 8.74
C ASP A 290 31.78 -29.67 8.40
N VAL A 291 32.21 -30.03 7.19
CA VAL A 291 32.44 -31.43 6.79
C VAL A 291 33.54 -32.06 7.63
N ALA A 292 34.63 -31.33 7.91
CA ALA A 292 35.74 -31.84 8.73
C ALA A 292 35.33 -32.12 10.19
N MET A 293 34.32 -31.41 10.69
CA MET A 293 33.79 -31.57 12.06
C MET A 293 32.75 -32.71 12.18
N ARG A 294 32.32 -33.31 11.06
CA ARG A 294 31.37 -34.45 11.08
C ARG A 294 32.05 -35.68 11.69
N GLY A 295 31.50 -36.16 12.81
CA GLY A 295 32.04 -37.27 13.59
C GLY A 295 33.02 -36.85 14.70
N SER A 296 33.25 -35.55 14.89
CA SER A 296 34.12 -35.01 15.96
C SER A 296 33.38 -34.68 17.26
N TYR A 297 32.04 -34.78 17.28
CA TYR A 297 31.23 -34.69 18.49
C TYR A 297 30.76 -36.08 18.92
N PRO A 298 30.94 -36.47 20.20
CA PRO A 298 30.51 -37.76 20.73
C PRO A 298 28.98 -37.92 20.75
#